data_AF-A0A4R8G6V4-F1
#
_entry.id   AF-A0A4R8G6V4-F1
#
_cell.length_a   1.000
_cell.length_b   1.000
_cell.length_c   1.000
_cell.angle_alpha   90.00
_cell.angle_beta   90.00
_cell.angle_gamma   90.00
#
_symmetry.space_group_name_H-M   'P 1'
#
loop_
_entity.id
_entity.type
_entity.pdbx_description
1 polymer ?
#
loop_
_entity_poly.entity_id
_entity_poly.type
_entity_poly.pdbx_seq_one_letter_code
_entity_poly.pdbx_strand_id
1 'polypeptide(L)'
;MARGCGRCAGTGGRWPGSTLAVAVWQIGIRVRGPGATSVLFNLVPVAALLIVAGFGRMPAVPQLLGVAIAVGGVIWASRGARR
;
A
#
# COMPACT_ATOMS: atom_id res chain seq x y z
N MET A 1 27.31 12.12 24.35
CA MET A 1 27.92 10.90 23.77
C MET A 1 27.18 9.71 24.38
N ALA A 2 26.61 8.72 23.69
CA ALA A 2 27.05 8.03 22.48
C ALA A 2 25.90 7.80 21.47
N ARG A 3 26.19 8.10 20.21
CA ARG A 3 25.50 7.59 19.01
C ARG A 3 26.16 6.25 18.69
N GLY A 4 25.41 5.15 18.59
CA GLY A 4 26.05 3.85 18.30
C GLY A 4 25.17 2.61 18.36
N CYS A 5 24.10 2.54 17.57
CA CYS A 5 23.59 1.28 17.00
C CYS A 5 22.55 1.57 15.91
N GLY A 6 22.99 2.25 14.85
CA GLY A 6 22.27 2.25 13.59
C GLY A 6 22.61 0.97 12.83
N ARG A 7 21.59 0.25 12.33
CA ARG A 7 21.68 -0.96 11.49
C ARG A 7 22.03 -2.26 12.19
N CYS A 8 21.10 -2.77 13.00
CA CYS A 8 20.91 -4.21 13.18
C CYS A 8 19.47 -4.56 12.81
N ALA A 9 19.13 -4.46 11.52
CA ALA A 9 17.85 -4.92 11.00
C ALA A 9 18.12 -5.92 9.86
N GLY A 10 18.18 -7.20 10.24
CA GLY A 10 17.72 -8.29 9.39
C GLY A 10 18.70 -8.86 8.36
N THR A 11 19.83 -9.41 8.81
CA THR A 11 20.46 -10.52 8.09
C THR A 11 19.57 -11.76 8.22
N GLY A 12 18.71 -11.95 7.22
CA GLY A 12 17.89 -13.15 7.05
C GLY A 12 17.24 -13.05 5.69
N GLY A 13 17.65 -13.91 4.76
CA GLY A 13 17.29 -13.86 3.35
C GLY A 13 15.81 -13.59 3.13
N ARG A 14 15.50 -12.40 2.58
CA ARG A 14 14.17 -12.01 2.15
C ARG A 14 14.32 -11.43 0.76
N TRP A 15 13.56 -12.00 -0.17
CA TRP A 15 13.42 -11.55 -1.54
C TRP A 15 13.41 -10.01 -1.65
N PRO A 16 14.03 -9.41 -2.70
CA PRO A 16 14.09 -7.96 -2.88
C PRO A 16 12.74 -7.25 -2.72
N GLY A 17 11.64 -7.93 -3.08
CA GLY A 17 10.29 -7.39 -3.05
C GLY A 17 9.82 -6.88 -1.68
N SER A 18 10.11 -7.59 -0.58
CA SER A 18 9.65 -7.16 0.76
C SER A 18 10.39 -5.91 1.23
N THR A 19 11.71 -5.85 1.00
CA THR A 19 12.55 -4.73 1.39
C THR A 19 12.24 -3.49 0.55
N LEU A 20 12.01 -3.67 -0.77
CA LEU A 20 11.58 -2.61 -1.67
C LEU A 20 10.20 -2.06 -1.29
N ALA A 21 9.26 -2.92 -0.92
CA ALA A 21 7.93 -2.50 -0.47
C ALA A 21 8.02 -1.61 0.78
N VAL A 22 8.85 -1.99 1.77
CA VAL A 22 9.08 -1.18 2.96
C VAL A 22 9.76 0.14 2.61
N ALA A 23 10.76 0.14 1.74
CA ALA A 23 11.45 1.37 1.32
C ALA A 23 10.51 2.34 0.59
N VAL A 24 9.76 1.85 -0.40
CA VAL A 24 8.75 2.63 -1.13
C VAL A 24 7.71 3.21 -0.18
N TRP A 25 7.27 2.42 0.80
CA TRP A 25 6.30 2.88 1.79
C TRP A 25 6.84 4.00 2.69
N GLN A 26 8.07 3.83 3.20
CA GLN A 26 8.72 4.85 4.02
C GLN A 26 8.93 6.15 3.25
N ILE A 27 9.27 6.06 1.95
CA ILE A 27 9.36 7.23 1.07
C ILE A 27 7.98 7.88 0.91
N GLY A 28 6.93 7.10 0.68
CA GLY A 28 5.55 7.60 0.56
C GLY A 28 5.09 8.41 1.78
N ILE A 29 5.34 7.91 3.00
CA ILE A 29 5.02 8.62 4.25
C ILE A 29 5.79 9.93 4.34
N ARG A 30 7.08 9.95 3.99
CA ARG A 30 7.89 11.17 4.04
C ARG A 30 7.42 12.24 3.05
N VAL A 31 6.93 11.84 1.87
CA VAL A 31 6.53 12.77 0.81
C VAL A 31 5.09 13.26 0.97
N ARG A 32 4.14 12.39 1.35
CA ARG A 32 2.69 12.69 1.38
C ARG A 32 2.09 12.74 2.78
N GLY A 33 2.85 12.37 3.80
CA GLY A 33 2.36 12.18 5.16
C GLY A 33 1.65 10.83 5.37
N PRO A 34 1.42 10.45 6.65
CA PRO A 34 0.83 9.17 7.03
C PRO A 34 -0.65 9.03 6.62
N GLY A 35 -1.42 10.12 6.63
CA GLY A 35 -2.84 10.10 6.26
C GLY A 35 -3.07 9.78 4.79
N ALA A 36 -2.47 10.55 3.88
CA ALA A 36 -2.62 10.35 2.44
C ALA A 36 -2.05 8.99 1.98
N THR A 37 -0.94 8.54 2.56
CA THR A 37 -0.34 7.23 2.25
C THR A 37 -1.23 6.06 2.68
N SER A 38 -1.97 6.18 3.79
CA SER A 38 -2.92 5.14 4.24
C SER A 38 -4.12 5.00 3.30
N VAL A 39 -4.57 6.11 2.69
CA VAL A 39 -5.61 6.08 1.65
C VAL A 39 -5.14 5.30 0.42
N LEU A 40 -3.89 5.49 -0.03
CA LEU A 40 -3.29 4.73 -1.13
C LEU A 40 -3.19 3.22 -0.83
N PHE A 41 -2.96 2.84 0.42
CA PHE A 41 -2.85 1.44 0.80
C PHE A 41 -4.14 0.64 0.58
N ASN A 42 -5.30 1.30 0.66
CA ASN A 42 -6.59 0.69 0.36
C ASN A 42 -6.74 0.30 -1.13
N LEU A 43 -5.93 0.85 -2.03
CA LEU A 43 -5.92 0.50 -3.45
C LEU A 43 -5.07 -0.73 -3.78
N VAL A 44 -4.19 -1.16 -2.86
CA VAL A 44 -3.33 -2.34 -3.05
C VAL A 44 -4.14 -3.61 -3.37
N PRO A 45 -5.20 -3.97 -2.61
CA PRO A 45 -6.03 -5.12 -2.94
C PRO A 45 -6.75 -4.98 -4.30
N VAL A 46 -7.11 -3.75 -4.70
CA VAL A 46 -7.70 -3.49 -6.03
C VAL A 46 -6.68 -3.79 -7.13
N ALA A 47 -5.45 -3.30 -6.99
CA ALA A 47 -4.37 -3.57 -7.94
C ALA A 47 -4.04 -5.07 -8.03
N ALA A 48 -4.03 -5.79 -6.91
CA ALA A 48 -3.83 -7.23 -6.89
C ALA A 48 -4.93 -7.97 -7.67
N LEU A 49 -6.20 -7.58 -7.50
CA LEU A 49 -7.32 -8.15 -8.25
C LEU A 49 -7.23 -7.86 -9.75
N LEU A 50 -6.80 -6.66 -10.15
CA LEU A 50 -6.59 -6.33 -11.56
C LEU A 50 -5.48 -7.18 -12.18
N ILE A 51 -4.39 -7.40 -11.45
CA ILE A 51 -3.30 -8.28 -11.91
C ILE A 51 -3.83 -9.71 -12.09
N VAL A 52 -4.53 -10.25 -11.10
CA VAL A 52 -5.11 -11.61 -11.15
C VAL A 52 -6.13 -11.76 -12.29
N ALA A 53 -6.97 -10.74 -12.49
CA ALA A 53 -7.91 -10.70 -13.61
C ALA A 53 -7.19 -10.70 -14.97
N GLY A 54 -6.07 -9.99 -15.09
CA GLY A 54 -5.22 -9.99 -16.28
C GLY A 54 -4.62 -11.37 -16.61
N PHE A 55 -4.42 -12.23 -15.62
CA PHE A 55 -4.02 -13.64 -15.79
C PHE A 55 -5.22 -14.59 -16.07
N GLY A 56 -6.41 -14.05 -16.39
CA GLY A 56 -7.58 -14.83 -16.77
C GLY A 56 -8.40 -15.41 -15.62
N ARG A 57 -8.10 -15.03 -14.36
CA ARG A 57 -8.86 -15.45 -13.19
C ARG A 57 -9.89 -14.38 -12.85
N MET A 58 -11.13 -14.58 -13.28
CA MET A 58 -12.21 -13.65 -12.97
C MET A 58 -12.46 -13.57 -11.45
N PRO A 59 -12.41 -12.36 -10.86
CA PRO A 59 -12.66 -12.17 -9.44
C PRO A 59 -14.13 -12.40 -9.10
N ALA A 60 -14.39 -12.94 -7.91
CA ALA A 60 -15.74 -13.24 -7.45
C ALA A 60 -16.52 -11.95 -7.09
N VAL A 61 -17.86 -12.00 -7.14
CA VAL A 61 -18.75 -10.90 -6.75
C VAL A 61 -18.38 -10.19 -5.42
N PRO A 62 -18.04 -10.90 -4.32
CA PRO A 62 -17.62 -10.22 -3.08
C PRO A 62 -16.31 -9.44 -3.22
N GLN A 63 -15.39 -9.84 -4.10
CA GLN A 63 -14.16 -9.08 -4.37
C GLN A 63 -14.47 -7.79 -5.13
N LEU A 64 -15.41 -7.83 -6.08
CA LEU A 64 -15.88 -6.64 -6.79
C LEU A 64 -16.56 -5.65 -5.83
N LEU A 65 -17.35 -6.13 -4.87
CA LEU A 65 -17.90 -5.30 -3.79
C LEU A 65 -16.80 -4.68 -2.92
N GLY A 66 -15.79 -5.46 -2.54
CA GLY A 66 -14.62 -4.95 -1.82
C GLY A 66 -13.88 -3.85 -2.58
N VAL A 67 -13.71 -4.02 -3.91
CA VAL A 67 -13.13 -2.98 -4.79
C VAL A 67 -13.99 -1.73 -4.81
N ALA A 68 -15.31 -1.87 -4.96
CA ALA A 68 -16.23 -0.73 -4.98
C ALA A 68 -16.17 0.08 -3.68
N ILE A 69 -16.13 -0.61 -2.52
CA ILE A 69 -15.99 0.03 -1.21
C ILE A 69 -14.62 0.71 -1.07
N ALA A 70 -13.53 0.06 -1.47
CA ALA A 70 -12.19 0.61 -1.39
C ALA A 70 -12.03 1.89 -2.25
N VAL A 71 -12.50 1.84 -3.50
CA VAL A 71 -12.47 3.00 -4.42
C VAL A 71 -13.38 4.11 -3.88
N GLY A 72 -14.59 3.78 -3.41
CA GLY A 72 -15.50 4.74 -2.80
C GLY A 72 -14.89 5.43 -1.58
N GLY A 73 -14.25 4.68 -0.69
CA GLY A 73 -13.55 5.20 0.50
C GLY A 73 -12.40 6.14 0.13
N VAL A 74 -11.61 5.79 -0.90
CA VAL A 74 -10.53 6.66 -1.41
C VAL A 74 -11.07 7.96 -1.97
N ILE A 75 -12.14 7.91 -2.77
CA ILE A 75 -12.78 9.12 -3.32
C ILE A 75 -13.28 10.00 -2.18
N TRP A 76 -13.96 9.44 -1.19
CA TRP A 76 -14.48 10.18 -0.04
C TRP A 76 -13.36 10.84 0.78
N ALA A 77 -12.31 10.09 1.12
CA ALA A 77 -11.15 10.61 1.84
C ALA A 77 -10.41 11.70 1.04
N SER A 78 -10.26 11.52 -0.26
CA SER A 78 -9.58 12.50 -1.14
C SER A 78 -10.39 13.79 -1.33
N ARG A 79 -11.72 13.74 -1.15
CA ARG A 79 -12.59 14.92 -1.16
C ARG A 79 -12.51 15.69 0.17
N GLY A 80 -12.35 14.99 1.30
CA GLY A 80 -12.14 15.60 2.61
C GLY A 80 -10.80 16.33 2.72
N ALA A 81 -9.73 15.80 2.12
CA ALA A 81 -8.38 16.38 2.15
C ALA A 81 -8.20 17.65 1.27
N ARG A 82 -9.23 18.07 0.53
CA ARG A 82 -9.23 19.32 -0.27
C ARG A 82 -9.87 20.52 0.45
N ARG A 83 -10.28 20.35 1.71
CA ARG A 83 -10.75 21.42 2.59
C ARG A 83 -9.73 21.65 3.70
#